data_AF-A0A1W9R0D6-F1
#
_entry.id   AF-A0A1W9R0D6-F1
#
_cell.length_a   1.000
_cell.length_b   1.000
_cell.length_c   1.000
_cell.angle_alpha   90.00
_cell.angle_beta   90.00
_cell.angle_gamma   90.00
#
_symmetry.space_group_name_H-M   'P 1'
#
loop_
_entity.id
_entity.type
_entity.pdbx_description
1 polymer ?
#
loop_
_entity_poly.entity_id
_entity_poly.type
_entity_poly.pdbx_seq_one_letter_code
_entity_poly.pdbx_strand_id
1 'polypeptide(L)'
;MMDGWKEYALGEIYEKEKGKIQTGPFGSQLHQSDYKISGVPVIMPKDVVNNRIDKTNTAHISSSDADRLKRHIVKLDDIIYPQRAEINKRAIIKNEQVGFFVELGV
;
A
#
# COMPACT_ATOMS: atom_id res chain seq x y z
N MET A 1 24.11 -15.01 14.67
CA MET A 1 24.32 -13.57 14.40
C MET A 1 25.51 -13.45 13.46
N MET A 2 25.35 -12.88 12.26
CA MET A 2 26.48 -12.64 11.35
C MET A 2 27.27 -11.43 11.85
N ASP A 3 28.59 -11.54 11.95
CA ASP A 3 29.47 -10.46 12.41
C ASP A 3 29.25 -9.17 11.61
N GLY A 4 29.15 -8.04 12.32
CA GLY A 4 29.01 -6.70 11.74
C GLY A 4 27.57 -6.19 11.53
N TRP A 5 26.54 -7.03 11.73
CA TRP A 5 25.15 -6.57 11.68
C TRP A 5 24.71 -5.93 13.00
N LYS A 6 24.01 -4.80 12.92
CA LYS A 6 23.33 -4.18 14.05
C LYS A 6 21.85 -4.50 13.97
N GLU A 7 21.27 -4.93 15.09
CA GLU A 7 19.84 -5.15 15.21
C GLU A 7 19.15 -3.83 15.57
N TYR A 8 17.98 -3.61 14.98
CA TYR A 8 17.13 -2.47 15.26
C TYR A 8 15.68 -2.93 15.28
N ALA A 9 14.89 -2.39 16.20
CA ALA A 9 13.45 -2.41 16.07
C ALA A 9 13.06 -1.55 14.86
N LEU A 10 12.07 -2.00 14.11
CA LEU A 10 11.62 -1.29 12.91
C LEU A 10 11.19 0.16 13.22
N GLY A 11 10.62 0.41 14.41
CA GLY A 11 10.28 1.76 14.88
C GLY A 11 11.50 2.70 14.97
N GLU A 12 12.66 2.19 15.40
CA GLU A 12 13.89 2.99 15.52
C GLU A 12 14.40 3.45 14.14
N ILE A 13 14.25 2.60 13.12
CA ILE A 13 14.60 2.95 11.74
C ILE A 13 13.69 4.09 11.25
N TYR A 14 12.40 4.02 11.53
CA TYR A 14 11.45 5.04 11.08
C TYR A 14 11.63 6.39 11.77
N GLU A 15 11.89 6.41 13.08
CA GLU A 15 12.17 7.64 13.81
C GLU A 15 13.41 8.35 13.26
N LYS A 16 14.45 7.58 12.95
CA LYS A 16 15.69 8.08 12.37
C LYS A 16 15.51 8.61 10.96
N GLU A 17 14.83 7.85 10.09
CA GLU A 17 14.68 8.16 8.66
C GLU A 17 13.42 9.00 8.36
N LYS A 18 12.67 9.41 9.40
CA LYS A 18 11.38 10.14 9.31
C LYS A 18 10.33 9.42 8.43
N GLY A 19 10.37 8.10 8.39
CA GLY A 19 9.39 7.29 7.68
C GLY A 19 8.13 7.05 8.52
N LYS A 20 7.11 6.43 7.92
CA LYS A 20 5.85 6.09 8.60
C LYS A 20 5.45 4.65 8.31
N ILE A 21 4.95 3.94 9.34
CA ILE A 21 4.13 2.74 9.14
C ILE A 21 2.69 3.18 9.14
N GLN A 22 1.95 2.80 8.12
CA GLN A 22 0.53 3.11 8.03
C GLN A 22 -0.22 1.86 7.63
N THR A 23 -1.31 1.58 8.34
CA THR A 23 -2.28 0.61 7.87
C THR A 23 -3.12 1.20 6.74
N GLY A 24 -3.69 0.33 5.90
CA GLY A 24 -4.72 0.74 4.95
C GLY A 24 -5.91 1.42 5.63
N PRO A 25 -6.81 2.04 4.85
CA PRO A 25 -8.07 2.53 5.40
C PRO A 25 -8.81 1.35 6.06
N PHE A 26 -9.28 1.56 7.29
CA PHE A 26 -10.01 0.53 8.04
C PHE A 26 -11.51 0.79 7.95
N GLY A 27 -12.29 -0.25 7.63
CA GLY A 27 -13.76 -0.19 7.59
C GLY A 27 -14.35 0.40 6.31
N SER A 28 -15.61 0.83 6.37
CA SER A 28 -16.45 1.32 5.26
C SER A 28 -16.10 2.74 4.77
N GLN A 29 -14.82 3.11 4.76
CA GLN A 29 -14.38 4.43 4.25
C GLN A 29 -14.53 4.55 2.72
N LEU A 30 -14.52 3.39 2.06
CA LEU A 30 -14.97 3.17 0.68
C LEU A 30 -16.08 2.14 0.71
N HIS A 31 -17.21 2.46 0.07
CA HIS A 31 -18.30 1.53 -0.18
C HIS A 31 -18.10 0.87 -1.54
N GLN A 32 -18.75 -0.28 -1.74
CA GLN A 32 -18.71 -0.97 -3.03
C GLN A 32 -19.20 -0.09 -4.21
N SER A 33 -20.11 0.86 -3.95
CA SER A 33 -20.59 1.85 -4.92
C SER A 33 -19.55 2.89 -5.35
N ASP A 34 -18.50 3.06 -4.56
CA ASP A 34 -17.47 4.07 -4.79
C ASP A 34 -16.47 3.61 -5.84
N TYR A 35 -16.36 2.29 -6.08
CA TYR A 35 -15.56 1.75 -7.17
C TYR A 35 -16.14 2.10 -8.54
N LYS A 36 -15.26 2.50 -9.45
CA LYS A 36 -15.57 2.93 -10.81
C LYS A 36 -14.78 2.10 -11.83
N ILE A 37 -15.20 2.20 -13.09
CA ILE A 37 -14.52 1.58 -14.23
C ILE A 37 -13.16 2.28 -14.50
N SER A 38 -13.06 3.56 -14.17
CA SER A 38 -11.86 4.38 -14.39
C SER A 38 -11.66 5.37 -13.25
N GLY A 39 -10.42 5.82 -13.04
CA GLY A 39 -10.07 6.81 -12.03
C GLY A 39 -8.70 6.53 -11.44
N VAL A 40 -8.54 6.78 -10.13
CA VAL A 40 -7.31 6.45 -9.40
C VAL A 40 -7.29 4.95 -9.14
N PRO A 41 -6.25 4.20 -9.56
CA PRO A 41 -6.17 2.76 -9.33
C PRO A 41 -6.00 2.42 -7.84
N VAL A 42 -6.59 1.30 -7.43
CA VAL A 42 -6.62 0.81 -6.04
C VAL A 42 -5.83 -0.49 -5.92
N ILE A 43 -4.71 -0.46 -5.20
CA ILE A 43 -3.90 -1.62 -4.85
C ILE A 43 -4.61 -2.40 -3.74
N MET A 44 -5.02 -3.63 -4.04
CA MET A 44 -5.58 -4.60 -3.09
C MET A 44 -4.62 -5.79 -2.86
N PRO A 45 -4.82 -6.62 -1.82
CA PRO A 45 -3.97 -7.78 -1.58
C PRO A 45 -3.86 -8.76 -2.76
N LYS A 46 -4.93 -8.89 -3.57
CA LYS A 46 -4.94 -9.73 -4.77
C LYS A 46 -4.00 -9.24 -5.88
N ASP A 47 -3.69 -7.94 -5.89
CA ASP A 47 -2.84 -7.31 -6.91
C ASP A 47 -1.34 -7.47 -6.58
N VAL A 48 -1.00 -7.95 -5.37
CA VAL A 48 0.37 -8.25 -4.98
C VAL A 48 0.73 -9.67 -5.43
N VAL A 49 1.44 -9.77 -6.56
CA VAL A 49 1.82 -11.04 -7.20
C VAL A 49 3.33 -11.05 -7.45
N ASN A 50 4.02 -12.12 -7.05
CA ASN A 50 5.47 -12.31 -7.28
C ASN A 50 6.33 -11.09 -6.84
N ASN A 51 5.97 -10.54 -5.69
CA ASN A 51 6.54 -9.34 -5.09
C ASN A 51 6.42 -8.04 -5.92
N ARG A 52 5.40 -7.95 -6.77
CA ARG A 52 5.12 -6.79 -7.64
C ARG A 52 3.62 -6.48 -7.61
N ILE A 53 3.28 -5.26 -8.03
CA ILE A 53 1.90 -4.85 -8.26
C ILE A 53 1.52 -5.24 -9.69
N ASP A 54 0.56 -6.17 -9.82
CA ASP A 54 -0.12 -6.46 -11.09
C ASP A 54 -1.21 -5.42 -11.31
N LYS A 55 -1.16 -4.75 -12.47
CA LYS A 55 -2.06 -3.66 -12.84
C LYS A 55 -3.15 -4.05 -13.82
N THR A 56 -3.20 -5.33 -14.21
CA THR A 56 -4.03 -5.79 -15.32
C THR A 56 -5.53 -5.62 -15.06
N ASN A 57 -5.99 -5.83 -13.81
CA ASN A 57 -7.40 -5.80 -13.43
C ASN A 57 -7.64 -5.06 -12.09
N THR A 58 -6.90 -3.97 -11.90
CA THR A 58 -6.98 -3.15 -10.68
C THR A 58 -8.32 -2.41 -10.62
N ALA A 59 -8.91 -2.33 -9.43
CA ALA A 59 -10.10 -1.49 -9.24
C ALA A 59 -9.74 -0.01 -9.27
N HIS A 60 -10.74 0.86 -9.44
CA HIS A 60 -10.53 2.31 -9.46
C HIS A 60 -11.53 3.03 -8.55
N ILE A 61 -11.14 4.19 -8.04
CA ILE A 61 -12.01 5.13 -7.32
C ILE A 61 -11.95 6.51 -7.96
N SER A 62 -12.90 7.38 -7.60
CA SER A 62 -12.90 8.77 -8.07
C SER A 62 -11.69 9.54 -7.53
N SER A 63 -11.23 10.56 -8.25
CA SER A 63 -10.21 11.48 -7.75
C SER A 63 -10.64 12.17 -6.45
N SER A 64 -11.93 12.50 -6.30
CA SER A 64 -12.47 13.07 -5.06
C SER A 64 -12.35 12.14 -3.85
N ASP A 65 -12.54 10.83 -4.04
CA ASP A 65 -12.36 9.85 -2.96
C ASP A 65 -10.88 9.66 -2.62
N ALA A 66 -10.02 9.61 -3.64
CA ALA A 66 -8.58 9.57 -3.48
C ALA A 66 -8.05 10.80 -2.73
N ASP A 67 -8.54 12.00 -3.04
CA ASP A 67 -8.17 13.24 -2.37
C ASP A 67 -8.67 13.30 -0.92
N ARG A 68 -9.91 12.87 -0.68
CA ARG A 68 -10.49 12.75 0.66
C ARG A 68 -9.67 11.79 1.54
N LEU A 69 -9.15 10.71 0.95
CA LEU A 69 -8.39 9.66 1.63
C LEU A 69 -6.89 9.69 1.30
N LYS A 70 -6.35 10.86 0.92
CA LYS A 70 -4.98 11.05 0.36
C LYS A 70 -3.83 10.47 1.19
N ARG A 71 -4.04 10.23 2.48
CA ARG A 71 -3.05 9.59 3.35
C ARG A 71 -2.71 8.15 2.92
N HIS A 72 -3.59 7.50 2.17
CA HIS A 72 -3.40 6.14 1.63
C HIS A 72 -2.97 6.14 0.15
N ILE A 73 -2.48 7.28 -0.35
CA ILE A 73 -1.84 7.34 -1.66
C ILE A 73 -0.36 6.97 -1.50
N VAL A 74 0.08 6.01 -2.30
CA VAL A 74 1.44 5.48 -2.22
C VAL A 74 2.46 6.36 -2.96
N LYS A 75 3.68 6.35 -2.46
CA LYS A 75 4.85 7.05 -3.01
C LYS A 75 5.90 6.05 -3.47
N LEU A 76 6.84 6.54 -4.28
CA LEU A 76 7.99 5.75 -4.71
C LEU A 76 8.70 5.15 -3.50
N ASP A 77 9.11 3.88 -3.62
CA ASP A 77 9.80 3.09 -2.61
C ASP A 77 8.99 2.74 -1.35
N ASP A 78 7.70 3.08 -1.29
CA ASP A 78 6.81 2.53 -0.26
C ASP A 78 6.79 0.99 -0.36
N ILE A 79 6.82 0.32 0.81
CA ILE A 79 6.70 -1.14 0.91
C ILE A 79 5.28 -1.48 1.34
N ILE A 80 4.60 -2.26 0.51
CA ILE A 80 3.23 -2.71 0.72
C ILE A 80 3.24 -4.18 1.11
N TYR A 81 2.55 -4.55 2.18
CA TYR A 81 2.39 -5.93 2.62
C TYR A 81 1.05 -6.10 3.36
N PRO A 82 0.39 -7.26 3.25
CA PRO A 82 -0.89 -7.51 3.91
C PRO A 82 -0.70 -7.63 5.43
N GLN A 83 -1.65 -7.09 6.19
CA GLN A 83 -1.61 -7.15 7.66
C GLN A 83 -2.08 -8.52 8.19
N ARG A 84 -3.04 -9.16 7.51
CA ARG A 84 -3.49 -10.53 7.79
C ARG A 84 -3.65 -11.30 6.48
N ALA A 85 -3.57 -12.63 6.60
CA ALA A 85 -3.54 -13.59 5.49
C ALA A 85 -2.39 -13.34 4.49
N GLU A 86 -1.87 -14.42 3.89
CA GLU A 86 -0.82 -14.36 2.86
C GLU A 86 0.38 -13.45 3.22
N ILE A 87 0.85 -13.47 4.48
CA ILE A 87 1.92 -12.61 5.03
C ILE A 87 3.24 -12.64 4.24
N ASN A 88 3.38 -13.61 3.33
CA ASN A 88 4.54 -13.79 2.47
C ASN A 88 4.56 -12.75 1.33
N LYS A 89 3.41 -12.16 0.99
CA LYS A 89 3.25 -11.17 -0.07
C LYS A 89 3.81 -9.82 0.37
N ARG A 90 4.57 -9.17 -0.51
CA ARG A 90 5.06 -7.80 -0.34
C ARG A 90 5.40 -7.19 -1.69
N ALA A 91 5.24 -5.89 -1.88
CA ALA A 91 5.69 -5.22 -3.09
C ALA A 91 6.34 -3.88 -2.76
N ILE A 92 7.29 -3.48 -3.60
CA ILE A 92 7.88 -2.14 -3.57
C ILE A 92 7.20 -1.31 -4.66
N ILE A 93 6.76 -0.11 -4.30
CA ILE A 93 6.15 0.83 -5.23
C ILE A 93 7.21 1.41 -6.16
N LYS A 94 6.96 1.30 -7.46
CA LYS A 94 7.77 1.85 -8.54
C LYS A 94 7.10 3.07 -9.14
N ASN A 95 7.82 3.78 -10.01
CA ASN A 95 7.33 4.99 -10.69
C ASN A 95 5.95 4.82 -11.32
N GLU A 96 5.65 3.64 -11.87
CA GLU A 96 4.38 3.38 -12.55
C GLU A 96 3.20 3.09 -11.61
N GLN A 97 3.40 3.14 -10.28
CA GLN A 97 2.35 3.01 -9.27
C GLN A 97 2.29 4.22 -8.33
N VAL A 98 3.16 5.22 -8.50
CA VAL A 98 3.11 6.44 -7.69
C VAL A 98 1.76 7.11 -7.89
N GLY A 99 1.10 7.48 -6.79
CA GLY A 99 -0.23 8.08 -6.84
C GLY A 99 -1.39 7.07 -6.77
N PHE A 100 -1.11 5.77 -6.73
CA PHE A 100 -2.17 4.76 -6.56
C PHE A 100 -2.70 4.80 -5.12
N PHE A 101 -3.98 4.47 -4.98
CA PHE A 101 -4.61 4.30 -3.67
C PHE A 101 -4.33 2.90 -3.14
N VAL A 102 -4.04 2.76 -1.84
CA VAL A 102 -3.89 1.43 -1.23
C VAL A 102 -5.08 1.09 -0.36
N GLU A 103 -5.68 -0.06 -0.65
CA GLU A 103 -6.74 -0.68 0.14
C GLU A 103 -6.32 -2.10 0.52
N LEU A 104 -5.41 -2.17 1.48
CA LEU A 104 -5.11 -3.41 2.18
C LEU A 104 -6.09 -3.52 3.35
N GLY A 105 -7.27 -4.06 3.06
CA GLY A 105 -8.22 -4.48 4.07
C GLY A 105 -7.58 -5.46 5.07
N VAL A 106 -8.14 -5.51 6.27
CA VAL A 106 -7.71 -6.37 7.37
C VAL A 106 -7.73 -7.84 7.00
#